data_AF-A0A7K3YDB1-F1
#
_entry.id   AF-A0A7K3YDB1-F1
#
_cell.length_a   1.000
_cell.length_b   1.000
_cell.length_c   1.000
_cell.angle_alpha   90.00
_cell.angle_beta   90.00
_cell.angle_gamma   90.00
#
_symmetry.space_group_name_H-M   'P 1'
#
loop_
_entity.id
_entity.type
_entity.pdbx_description
1 polymer ?
#
loop_
_entity_poly.entity_id
_entity_poly.type
_entity_poly.pdbx_seq_one_letter_code
_entity_poly.pdbx_strand_id
1 'polypeptide(L)'
;MKVYDNVKDKLSRWWEGFSPKIDEAYQNTLEKATDITRIAKLKYEIMQSQRILQKCHQELGEKAAEHIAEANSYDLQGLDRIEEIMNRIAELSSSIKEREEEVAKLQEVKAKEEKKKAKKEKKVKKKEETSAEAEVPEEEVVELEEVSIE
;
A
#
# COMPACT_ATOMS: atom_id res chain seq x y z
N MET A 1 -39.29 17.99 -28.43
CA MET A 1 -39.03 17.59 -27.02
C MET A 1 -38.37 16.21 -26.90
N LYS A 2 -38.80 15.17 -27.62
CA LYS A 2 -38.27 13.79 -27.52
C LYS A 2 -36.75 13.60 -27.63
N VAL A 3 -36.04 14.43 -28.38
CA VAL A 3 -34.57 14.32 -28.55
C VAL A 3 -33.82 14.75 -27.29
N TYR A 4 -34.31 15.78 -26.60
CA TYR A 4 -33.73 16.26 -25.35
C TYR A 4 -33.91 15.22 -24.23
N ASP A 5 -35.11 14.64 -24.14
CA ASP A 5 -35.40 13.59 -23.16
C ASP A 5 -34.53 12.35 -23.41
N ASN A 6 -34.33 11.95 -24.68
CA ASN A 6 -33.45 10.83 -25.02
C ASN A 6 -31.97 11.08 -24.69
N VAL A 7 -31.46 12.30 -24.87
CA VAL A 7 -30.08 12.65 -24.50
C VAL A 7 -29.92 12.70 -22.98
N LYS A 8 -30.90 13.26 -22.28
CA LYS A 8 -30.94 13.29 -20.81
C LYS A 8 -30.99 11.88 -20.22
N ASP A 9 -31.84 11.00 -20.75
CA ASP A 9 -31.95 9.61 -20.30
C ASP A 9 -30.67 8.81 -20.55
N LYS A 10 -30.00 9.03 -21.70
CA LYS A 10 -28.70 8.41 -21.98
C LYS A 10 -27.61 8.91 -21.03
N LEU A 11 -27.58 10.20 -20.75
CA LEU A 11 -26.59 10.79 -19.83
C LEU A 11 -26.84 10.35 -18.39
N SER A 12 -28.11 10.30 -17.94
CA SER A 12 -28.50 9.79 -16.62
C SER A 12 -28.12 8.33 -16.47
N ARG A 13 -28.42 7.47 -17.45
CA ARG A 13 -28.01 6.05 -17.43
C ARG A 13 -26.49 5.88 -17.45
N TRP A 14 -25.79 6.69 -18.23
CA TRP A 14 -24.33 6.68 -18.28
C TRP A 14 -23.73 7.11 -16.93
N TRP A 15 -24.26 8.17 -16.33
CA TRP A 15 -23.84 8.66 -15.01
C TRP A 15 -24.17 7.65 -13.90
N GLU A 16 -25.35 7.05 -13.91
CA GLU A 16 -25.77 6.00 -12.95
C GLU A 16 -24.87 4.75 -13.05
N GLY A 17 -24.41 4.38 -14.25
CA GLY A 17 -23.46 3.28 -14.43
C GLY A 17 -22.01 3.63 -14.10
N PHE A 18 -21.65 4.91 -14.16
CA PHE A 18 -20.28 5.40 -13.96
C PHE A 18 -20.02 5.83 -12.50
N SER A 19 -20.98 6.49 -11.84
CA SER A 19 -20.92 6.91 -10.43
C SER A 19 -20.42 5.80 -9.49
N PRO A 20 -20.97 4.57 -9.48
CA PRO A 20 -20.50 3.51 -8.58
C PRO A 20 -19.06 3.06 -8.90
N LYS A 21 -18.62 3.13 -10.17
CA LYS A 21 -17.25 2.79 -10.56
C LYS A 21 -16.25 3.86 -10.11
N ILE A 22 -16.63 5.15 -10.18
CA ILE A 22 -15.82 6.24 -9.63
C ILE A 22 -15.71 6.08 -8.11
N ASP A 23 -16.84 5.86 -7.43
CA ASP A 23 -16.86 5.73 -5.98
C ASP A 23 -16.01 4.54 -5.52
N GLU A 24 -16.11 3.38 -6.19
CA GLU A 24 -15.28 2.21 -5.89
C GLU A 24 -13.78 2.47 -6.15
N ALA A 25 -13.44 3.13 -7.26
CA ALA A 25 -12.05 3.50 -7.57
C ALA A 25 -11.49 4.50 -6.54
N TYR A 26 -12.28 5.50 -6.17
CA TYR A 26 -11.94 6.50 -5.17
C TYR A 26 -11.67 5.84 -3.82
N GLN A 27 -12.60 5.01 -3.32
CA GLN A 27 -12.44 4.30 -2.04
C GLN A 27 -11.20 3.38 -2.05
N ASN A 28 -10.96 2.65 -3.14
CA ASN A 28 -9.79 1.78 -3.27
C ASN A 28 -8.47 2.57 -3.29
N THR A 29 -8.44 3.76 -3.90
CA THR A 29 -7.25 4.63 -3.84
C THR A 29 -7.04 5.23 -2.45
N LEU A 30 -8.11 5.59 -1.75
CA LEU A 30 -8.06 6.10 -0.38
C LEU A 30 -7.51 5.02 0.57
N GLU A 31 -8.04 3.80 0.48
CA GLU A 31 -7.54 2.63 1.23
C GLU A 31 -6.06 2.37 0.96
N LYS A 32 -5.60 2.39 -0.30
CA LYS A 32 -4.17 2.23 -0.61
C LYS A 32 -3.30 3.34 -0.01
N ALA A 33 -3.78 4.58 -0.02
CA ALA A 33 -3.06 5.71 0.53
C ALA A 33 -2.94 5.63 2.06
N THR A 34 -4.01 5.28 2.77
CA THR A 34 -3.99 5.08 4.23
C THR A 34 -3.02 3.94 4.59
N ASP A 35 -3.03 2.88 3.81
CA ASP A 35 -2.18 1.72 3.94
C ASP A 35 -0.69 2.03 3.74
N ILE A 36 -0.33 2.81 2.71
CA ILE A 36 1.05 3.25 2.48
C ILE A 36 1.51 4.17 3.63
N THR A 37 0.64 5.07 4.07
CA THR A 37 0.90 5.98 5.19
C THR A 37 1.16 5.20 6.48
N ARG A 38 0.37 4.15 6.75
CA ARG A 38 0.54 3.29 7.92
C ARG A 38 1.89 2.58 7.91
N ILE A 39 2.30 2.00 6.77
CA ILE A 39 3.62 1.37 6.63
C ILE A 39 4.74 2.40 6.79
N ALA A 40 4.59 3.58 6.19
CA ALA A 40 5.60 4.64 6.29
C ALA A 40 5.83 5.08 7.74
N LYS A 41 4.75 5.22 8.52
CA LYS A 41 4.83 5.54 9.95
C LYS A 41 5.58 4.46 10.74
N LEU A 42 5.24 3.19 10.56
CA LEU A 42 5.93 2.09 11.23
C LEU A 42 7.42 2.03 10.86
N LYS A 43 7.75 2.22 9.57
CA LYS A 43 9.13 2.25 9.10
C LYS A 43 9.94 3.41 9.70
N TYR A 44 9.31 4.57 9.85
CA TYR A 44 9.93 5.70 10.53
C TYR A 44 10.22 5.38 12.01
N GLU A 45 9.27 4.78 12.72
CA GLU A 45 9.43 4.37 14.13
C GLU A 45 10.56 3.32 14.30
N ILE A 46 10.68 2.38 13.36
CA ILE A 46 11.80 1.43 13.30
C ILE A 46 13.14 2.17 13.12
N MET A 47 13.24 3.07 12.14
CA MET A 47 14.46 3.86 11.91
C MET A 47 14.86 4.71 13.12
N GLN A 48 13.87 5.25 13.85
CA GLN A 48 14.16 5.99 15.09
C GLN A 48 14.66 5.06 16.19
N SER A 49 14.03 3.90 16.37
CA SER A 49 14.45 2.89 17.34
C SER A 49 15.86 2.36 17.03
N GLN A 50 16.19 2.13 15.76
CA GLN A 50 17.53 1.73 15.32
C GLN A 50 18.60 2.78 15.66
N ARG A 51 18.29 4.07 15.50
CA ARG A 51 19.20 5.16 15.90
C ARG A 51 19.43 5.18 17.41
N ILE A 52 18.41 4.91 18.22
CA ILE A 52 18.53 4.81 19.67
C ILE A 52 19.40 3.60 20.03
N LEU A 53 19.16 2.44 19.40
CA LEU A 53 19.97 1.24 19.61
C LEU A 53 21.45 1.47 19.32
N GLN A 54 21.77 2.18 18.22
CA GLN A 54 23.14 2.55 17.90
C GLN A 54 23.80 3.41 18.98
N LYS A 55 23.06 4.37 19.56
CA LYS A 55 23.56 5.16 20.69
C LYS A 55 23.83 4.30 21.91
N CYS A 56 22.94 3.36 22.25
CA CYS A 56 23.19 2.44 23.36
C CYS A 56 24.43 1.56 23.14
N HIS A 57 24.68 1.10 21.91
CA HIS A 57 25.92 0.39 21.59
C HIS A 57 27.17 1.27 21.72
N GLN A 58 27.08 2.54 21.34
CA GLN A 58 28.16 3.50 21.52
C GLN A 58 28.44 3.75 23.00
N GLU A 59 27.40 4.00 23.81
CA GLU A 59 27.49 4.16 25.26
C GLU A 59 28.08 2.93 25.94
N LEU A 60 27.68 1.72 25.52
CA LEU A 60 28.25 0.47 26.01
C LEU A 60 29.75 0.39 25.72
N GLY A 61 30.16 0.72 24.50
CA GLY A 61 31.57 0.70 24.10
C GLY A 61 32.41 1.70 24.87
N GLU A 62 31.89 2.91 25.09
CA GLU A 62 32.54 3.95 25.90
C GLU A 62 32.70 3.49 27.35
N LYS A 63 31.62 3.00 27.98
CA LYS A 63 31.66 2.51 29.37
C LYS A 63 32.55 1.28 29.55
N ALA A 64 32.55 0.36 28.60
CA ALA A 64 33.45 -0.79 28.62
C ALA A 64 34.92 -0.37 28.48
N ALA A 65 35.22 0.61 27.62
CA ALA A 65 36.58 1.13 27.44
C ALA A 65 37.07 1.88 28.69
N GLU A 66 36.22 2.72 29.29
CA GLU A 66 36.49 3.37 30.58
C GLU A 66 36.77 2.33 31.67
N HIS A 67 35.90 1.32 31.80
CA HIS A 67 36.07 0.26 32.81
C HIS A 67 37.39 -0.50 32.64
N ILE A 68 37.77 -0.87 31.41
CA ILE A 68 39.04 -1.54 31.12
C ILE A 68 40.25 -0.64 31.44
N ALA A 69 40.15 0.66 31.14
CA ALA A 69 41.22 1.62 31.45
C ALA A 69 41.36 1.85 32.96
N GLU A 70 40.26 1.76 33.71
CA GLU A 70 40.19 1.93 35.17
C GLU A 70 40.38 0.62 35.95
N ALA A 71 40.53 -0.53 35.27
CA ALA A 71 40.52 -1.90 35.79
C ALA A 71 41.59 -2.26 36.85
N ASN A 72 42.30 -1.28 37.43
CA ASN A 72 43.06 -1.46 38.66
C ASN A 72 42.15 -1.49 39.91
N SER A 73 40.85 -1.19 39.77
CA SER A 73 39.84 -1.35 40.82
C SER A 73 38.74 -2.31 40.36
N TYR A 74 38.44 -3.33 41.19
CA TYR A 74 37.23 -4.18 41.06
C TYR A 74 35.98 -3.34 41.33
N ASP A 75 35.64 -2.42 40.42
CA ASP A 75 34.44 -1.60 40.54
C ASP A 75 33.22 -2.38 40.03
N LEU A 76 32.47 -2.92 40.99
CA LEU A 76 31.20 -3.62 40.76
C LEU A 76 30.13 -2.65 40.21
N GLN A 77 30.19 -1.35 40.53
CA GLN A 77 29.19 -0.38 40.05
C GLN A 77 29.33 -0.11 38.56
N GLY A 78 30.56 -0.12 38.03
CA GLY A 78 30.79 -0.05 36.58
C GLY A 78 30.23 -1.27 35.84
N LEU A 79 30.25 -2.45 36.46
CA LEU A 79 29.69 -3.67 35.88
C LEU A 79 28.17 -3.62 35.80
N ASP A 80 27.49 -3.17 36.87
CA ASP A 80 26.04 -3.02 36.92
C ASP A 80 25.52 -2.08 35.81
N ARG A 81 26.21 -0.97 35.57
CA ARG A 81 25.86 -0.01 34.51
C ARG A 81 26.01 -0.61 33.10
N ILE A 82 27.02 -1.44 32.89
CA ILE A 82 27.22 -2.16 31.61
C ILE A 82 26.07 -3.15 31.40
N GLU A 83 25.66 -3.86 32.45
CA GLU A 83 24.52 -4.78 32.41
C GLU A 83 23.20 -4.06 32.09
N GLU A 84 22.93 -2.91 32.70
CA GLU A 84 21.76 -2.08 32.39
C GLU A 84 21.70 -1.67 30.92
N ILE A 85 22.84 -1.23 30.35
CA ILE A 85 22.92 -0.85 28.93
C ILE A 85 22.69 -2.08 28.05
N MET A 86 23.25 -3.24 28.39
CA MET A 86 23.02 -4.49 27.68
C MET A 86 21.56 -4.92 27.68
N ASN A 87 20.89 -4.84 28.82
CA ASN A 87 19.46 -5.17 28.93
C ASN A 87 18.63 -4.24 28.06
N ARG A 88 18.94 -2.94 28.05
CA ARG A 88 18.26 -1.97 27.20
C ARG A 88 18.47 -2.23 25.71
N ILE A 89 19.67 -2.65 25.30
CA ILE A 89 19.96 -3.09 23.93
C ILE A 89 19.11 -4.32 23.58
N ALA A 90 19.02 -5.30 24.47
CA ALA A 90 18.23 -6.51 24.25
C ALA A 90 16.74 -6.18 24.05
N GLU A 91 16.15 -5.36 24.94
CA GLU A 91 14.76 -4.91 24.84
C GLU A 91 14.49 -4.15 23.54
N LEU A 92 15.33 -3.16 23.21
CA LEU A 92 15.19 -2.39 21.97
C LEU A 92 15.31 -3.28 20.74
N SER A 93 16.23 -4.25 20.75
CA SER A 93 16.42 -5.18 19.63
C SER A 93 15.20 -6.09 19.44
N SER A 94 14.57 -6.57 20.51
CA SER A 94 13.33 -7.36 20.45
C SER A 94 12.21 -6.51 19.89
N SER A 95 12.04 -5.29 20.41
CA SER A 95 11.00 -4.37 19.99
C SER A 95 11.14 -3.93 18.52
N ILE A 96 12.38 -3.82 18.01
CA ILE A 96 12.63 -3.57 16.58
C ILE A 96 12.20 -4.78 15.74
N LYS A 97 12.59 -5.99 16.13
CA LYS A 97 12.23 -7.22 15.41
C LYS A 97 10.71 -7.42 15.34
N GLU A 98 10.01 -7.21 16.44
CA GLU A 98 8.54 -7.30 16.49
C GLU A 98 7.89 -6.31 15.51
N ARG A 99 8.34 -5.05 15.48
CA ARG A 99 7.82 -4.05 14.53
C ARG A 99 8.19 -4.37 13.08
N GLU A 100 9.38 -4.91 12.82
CA GLU A 100 9.78 -5.36 11.49
C GLU A 100 8.92 -6.53 11.01
N GLU A 101 8.58 -7.47 11.88
CA GLU A 101 7.64 -8.55 11.59
C GLU A 101 6.23 -8.04 11.30
N GLU A 102 5.75 -7.04 12.04
CA GLU A 102 4.45 -6.41 11.76
C GLU A 102 4.43 -5.75 10.37
N VAL A 103 5.50 -5.03 10.01
CA VAL A 103 5.64 -4.46 8.67
C VAL A 103 5.64 -5.55 7.60
N ALA A 104 6.37 -6.65 7.82
CA ALA A 104 6.40 -7.79 6.89
C ALA A 104 5.01 -8.44 6.72
N LYS A 105 4.28 -8.66 7.83
CA LYS A 105 2.91 -9.21 7.80
C LYS A 105 1.97 -8.28 7.02
N LEU A 106 2.04 -6.96 7.25
CA LEU A 106 1.22 -5.99 6.52
C LEU A 106 1.54 -5.97 5.03
N GLN A 107 2.81 -6.05 4.64
CA GLN A 107 3.22 -6.13 3.24
C GLN A 107 2.75 -7.43 2.57
N GLU A 108 2.81 -8.57 3.27
CA GLU A 108 2.31 -9.83 2.76
C GLU A 108 0.80 -9.82 2.54
N VAL A 109 0.03 -9.27 3.49
CA VAL A 109 -1.43 -9.14 3.36
C VAL A 109 -1.78 -8.32 2.12
N LYS A 110 -1.12 -7.18 1.92
CA LYS A 110 -1.29 -6.36 0.71
C LYS A 110 -0.95 -7.12 -0.57
N ALA A 111 0.20 -7.80 -0.60
CA ALA A 111 0.59 -8.58 -1.78
C ALA A 111 -0.42 -9.70 -2.11
N LYS A 112 -1.04 -10.30 -1.08
CA LYS A 112 -2.11 -11.30 -1.26
C LYS A 112 -3.41 -10.65 -1.76
N GLU A 113 -3.76 -9.47 -1.28
CA GLU A 113 -4.94 -8.72 -1.74
C GLU A 113 -4.81 -8.23 -3.18
N GLU A 114 -3.64 -7.70 -3.57
CA GLU A 114 -3.34 -7.32 -4.95
C GLU A 114 -3.43 -8.52 -5.90
N LYS A 115 -2.89 -9.69 -5.50
CA LYS A 115 -3.02 -10.94 -6.28
C LYS A 115 -4.47 -11.42 -6.40
N LYS A 116 -5.31 -11.23 -5.37
CA LYS A 116 -6.74 -11.56 -5.42
C LYS A 116 -7.52 -10.60 -6.32
N LYS A 117 -7.23 -9.29 -6.26
CA LYS A 117 -7.83 -8.24 -7.09
C LYS A 117 -7.47 -8.44 -8.57
N ALA A 118 -6.20 -8.73 -8.90
CA ALA A 118 -5.75 -9.04 -10.26
C ALA A 118 -6.41 -10.31 -10.85
N LYS A 119 -6.70 -11.32 -10.03
CA LYS A 119 -7.48 -12.51 -10.44
C LYS A 119 -8.95 -12.19 -10.70
N LYS A 120 -9.56 -11.26 -9.96
CA LYS A 120 -10.94 -10.80 -10.20
C LYS A 120 -11.04 -9.96 -11.48
N GLU A 121 -10.11 -9.03 -11.72
CA GLU A 121 -10.06 -8.22 -12.94
C GLU A 121 -9.90 -9.07 -14.21
N LYS A 122 -9.07 -10.13 -14.18
CA LYS A 122 -8.98 -11.10 -15.30
C LYS A 122 -10.30 -11.85 -15.55
N LYS A 123 -11.13 -12.03 -14.51
CA LYS A 123 -12.44 -12.71 -14.62
C LYS A 123 -13.54 -11.77 -15.13
N VAL A 124 -13.42 -10.47 -14.87
CA VAL A 124 -14.33 -9.42 -15.39
C VAL A 124 -14.04 -9.15 -16.87
N LYS A 125 -12.77 -9.00 -17.28
CA LYS A 125 -12.42 -8.82 -18.70
C LYS A 125 -12.89 -9.99 -19.59
N LYS A 126 -12.81 -11.23 -19.10
CA LYS A 126 -13.31 -12.41 -19.84
C LYS A 126 -14.84 -12.43 -19.99
N LYS A 127 -15.61 -11.70 -19.17
CA LYS A 127 -17.07 -11.58 -19.30
C LYS A 127 -17.50 -10.41 -20.20
N GLU A 128 -16.70 -9.34 -20.30
CA GLU A 128 -16.97 -8.23 -21.23
C GLU A 128 -16.72 -8.63 -22.69
N GLU A 129 -15.68 -9.43 -22.98
CA GLU A 129 -15.42 -9.92 -24.35
C GLU A 129 -16.49 -10.89 -24.86
N THR A 130 -17.23 -11.60 -23.99
CA THR A 130 -18.32 -12.49 -24.44
C THR A 130 -19.65 -11.76 -24.69
N SER A 131 -19.77 -10.50 -24.27
CA SER A 131 -20.99 -9.69 -24.46
C SER A 131 -20.88 -8.67 -25.60
N ALA A 132 -19.68 -8.47 -26.16
CA ALA A 132 -19.47 -7.51 -27.26
C ALA A 132 -19.62 -8.13 -28.66
N GLU A 133 -19.71 -9.46 -28.77
CA GLU A 133 -19.84 -10.18 -30.07
C GLU A 133 -21.30 -10.53 -30.44
N ALA A 134 -22.29 -9.99 -29.73
CA ALA A 134 -23.71 -10.26 -29.99
C ALA A 134 -24.52 -8.95 -30.00
N GLU A 135 -24.21 -8.05 -30.92
CA GLU A 135 -25.14 -7.03 -31.48
C GLU A 135 -24.37 -6.16 -32.49
N VAL A 136 -24.04 -6.72 -33.66
CA VAL A 136 -23.89 -5.91 -34.88
C VAL A 136 -25.12 -6.22 -35.74
N PRO A 137 -26.19 -5.41 -35.70
CA PRO A 137 -27.21 -5.51 -36.73
C PRO A 137 -26.59 -5.05 -38.05
N GLU A 138 -26.75 -5.90 -39.06
CA GLU A 138 -26.30 -5.71 -40.44
C GLU A 138 -26.66 -4.30 -40.95
N GLU A 139 -25.67 -3.61 -41.52
CA GLU A 139 -25.86 -2.36 -42.24
C GLU A 139 -26.83 -2.60 -43.40
N GLU A 140 -28.02 -1.99 -43.33
CA GLU A 140 -28.91 -1.82 -44.47
C GLU A 140 -28.24 -0.79 -45.41
N VAL A 141 -27.61 -1.30 -46.46
CA VAL A 141 -27.02 -0.51 -47.55
C VAL A 141 -28.16 0.16 -48.30
N VAL A 142 -28.43 1.43 -48.00
CA VAL A 142 -29.29 2.28 -48.84
C VAL A 142 -28.43 2.80 -49.98
N GLU A 143 -28.60 2.22 -51.18
CA GLU A 143 -28.10 2.77 -52.44
C GLU A 143 -28.64 4.19 -52.62
N LEU A 144 -27.77 5.19 -52.56
CA LEU A 144 -28.08 6.54 -53.02
C LEU A 144 -27.79 6.58 -54.52
N GLU A 145 -28.84 6.48 -55.33
CA GLU A 145 -28.83 6.87 -56.74
C GLU A 145 -28.27 8.30 -56.86
N GLU A 146 -27.18 8.44 -57.62
CA GLU A 146 -26.61 9.72 -58.01
C GLU A 146 -27.61 10.49 -58.89
N VAL A 147 -28.35 11.43 -58.31
CA VAL A 147 -29.03 12.47 -59.09
C VAL A 147 -27.96 13.45 -59.56
N SER A 148 -27.48 13.25 -60.79
CA SER A 148 -26.70 14.23 -61.54
C SER A 148 -27.52 15.52 -61.70
N ILE A 149 -26.95 16.63 -61.25
CA ILE A 149 -27.41 17.97 -61.60
C ILE A 149 -26.42 18.50 -62.66
N GLU A 150 -26.88 18.57 -63.90
CA GLU A 150 -26.37 19.49 -64.94
C GLU A 150 -27.47 20.50 -65.27
#